data_AF-A0A4Y1RWM7-F1
#
_entry.id   AF-A0A4Y1RWM7-F1
#
_cell.length_a   1.000
_cell.length_b   1.000
_cell.length_c   1.000
_cell.angle_alpha   90.00
_cell.angle_beta   90.00
_cell.angle_gamma   90.00
#
_symmetry.space_group_name_H-M   'P 1'
#
loop_
_entity.id
_entity.type
_entity.pdbx_description
1 polymer ?
#
loop_
_entity_poly.entity_id
_entity_poly.type
_entity_poly.pdbx_seq_one_letter_code
_entity_poly.pdbx_strand_id
1 'polypeptide(L)'
;MENVSMDDEGDDYYEEESAELYAGDGGGGGGISLAGVWWDNKALEIAEEVILSFDGDLKMYAFKTLPNFTIQVRIEKLSNRSGSPSMEDIEAFSRTYRARLDEAELAKSLPENLSLEVSSPGVERIVRVPHELDRFKDRPMYVKYFSETAETGLISENDGVFRLVSFDVETKCCVWGLADVRINREKAGKGRPLSKKQRQWQLNTPFDSLRLVRLNNP
;
A
#
# COMPACT_ATOMS: atom_id res chain seq x y z
N MET A 1 8.20 52.68 -19.17
CA MET A 1 8.77 51.33 -19.27
C MET A 1 7.99 50.49 -18.29
N GLU A 2 7.10 49.68 -18.85
CA GLU A 2 6.36 48.63 -18.16
C GLU A 2 7.35 47.59 -17.63
N ASN A 3 7.06 47.02 -16.46
CA ASN A 3 7.50 45.68 -16.12
C ASN A 3 6.29 45.00 -15.45
N VAL A 4 5.59 44.22 -16.28
CA VAL A 4 4.65 43.18 -15.86
C VAL A 4 5.48 41.91 -15.69
N SER A 5 5.47 41.31 -14.51
CA SER A 5 5.90 39.93 -14.27
C SER A 5 5.61 39.61 -12.80
N MET A 6 5.00 38.50 -12.41
CA MET A 6 4.37 37.38 -13.09
C MET A 6 3.55 36.78 -11.95
N ASP A 7 2.27 36.52 -12.17
CA ASP A 7 1.43 35.86 -11.17
C ASP A 7 2.06 34.48 -10.86
N ASP A 8 2.47 34.31 -9.61
CA ASP A 8 2.87 33.03 -9.04
C ASP A 8 1.57 32.28 -8.75
N GLU A 9 1.09 31.52 -9.74
CA GLU A 9 0.04 30.51 -9.54
C GLU A 9 0.58 29.49 -8.54
N GLY A 10 0.30 29.76 -7.27
CA GLY A 10 0.52 28.85 -6.17
C GLY A 10 -0.16 27.53 -6.49
N ASP A 11 0.68 26.56 -6.79
CA ASP A 11 0.40 25.14 -6.90
C ASP A 11 -0.39 24.73 -5.65
N ASP A 12 -1.73 24.70 -5.75
CA ASP A 12 -2.65 24.12 -4.76
C ASP A 12 -2.39 22.60 -4.75
N TYR A 13 -1.22 22.21 -4.22
CA TYR A 13 -1.01 20.89 -3.67
C TYR A 13 -2.03 20.76 -2.55
N TYR A 14 -3.16 20.13 -2.87
CA TYR A 14 -4.00 19.50 -1.87
C TYR A 14 -3.07 18.65 -1.02
N GLU A 15 -2.72 19.14 0.17
CA GLU A 15 -2.20 18.32 1.25
C GLU A 15 -3.33 17.31 1.51
N GLU A 16 -3.27 16.15 0.85
CA GLU A 16 -3.96 14.97 1.33
C GLU A 16 -3.51 14.84 2.77
N GLU A 17 -4.42 15.20 3.68
CA GLU A 17 -4.29 14.95 5.10
C GLU A 17 -3.80 13.52 5.22
N SER A 18 -2.52 13.36 5.58
CA SER A 18 -1.79 12.09 5.50
C SER A 18 -2.39 11.15 6.52
N ALA A 19 -3.52 10.55 6.16
CA ALA A 19 -4.24 9.59 6.98
C ALA A 19 -3.26 8.51 7.39
N GLU A 20 -3.22 8.20 8.69
CA GLU A 20 -2.33 7.16 9.18
C GLU A 20 -2.62 5.86 8.41
N LEU A 21 -1.59 5.31 7.79
CA LEU A 21 -1.69 4.10 7.01
C LEU A 21 -1.79 2.87 7.94
N TYR A 22 -2.89 2.13 7.86
CA TYR A 22 -3.13 0.91 8.65
C TYR A 22 -3.81 -0.18 7.81
N ALA A 23 -3.64 -1.44 8.21
CA ALA A 23 -4.19 -2.56 7.45
C ALA A 23 -5.73 -2.51 7.41
N GLY A 24 -6.31 -2.57 6.21
CA GLY A 24 -7.76 -2.52 6.00
C GLY A 24 -8.35 -1.12 5.76
N ASP A 25 -7.52 -0.09 5.55
CA ASP A 25 -7.97 1.29 5.29
C ASP A 25 -8.71 1.49 3.94
N GLY A 26 -8.73 0.47 3.06
CA GLY A 26 -9.29 0.55 1.70
C GLY A 26 -8.40 1.31 0.70
N GLY A 27 -7.20 1.73 1.12
CA GLY A 27 -6.19 2.43 0.34
C GLY A 27 -4.87 1.67 0.33
N GLY A 28 -3.82 2.29 0.88
CA GLY A 28 -2.48 1.68 0.95
C GLY A 28 -2.42 0.49 1.90
N GLY A 29 -3.25 0.43 2.93
CA GLY A 29 -3.41 -0.73 3.79
C GLY A 29 -4.21 -1.91 3.21
N GLY A 30 -4.78 -1.75 2.02
CA GLY A 30 -5.59 -2.77 1.38
C GLY A 30 -6.94 -2.98 2.07
N GLY A 31 -7.64 -4.04 1.69
CA GLY A 31 -8.91 -4.43 2.29
C GLY A 31 -10.11 -3.62 1.80
N ILE A 32 -11.23 -3.74 2.51
CA ILE A 32 -12.53 -3.18 2.11
C ILE A 32 -12.91 -2.08 3.12
N SER A 33 -13.19 -0.88 2.61
CA SER A 33 -13.61 0.29 3.40
C SER A 33 -14.89 0.89 2.81
N LEU A 34 -16.02 0.64 3.46
CA LEU A 34 -17.33 1.05 2.96
C LEU A 34 -17.78 2.35 3.65
N ALA A 35 -18.38 3.27 2.89
CA ALA A 35 -18.86 4.56 3.39
C ALA A 35 -20.12 4.46 4.27
N GLY A 36 -20.76 3.30 4.37
CA GLY A 36 -22.01 3.09 5.09
C GLY A 36 -23.24 3.54 4.30
N VAL A 37 -23.14 3.62 2.98
CA VAL A 37 -24.23 4.00 2.09
C VAL A 37 -24.96 2.76 1.57
N TRP A 38 -26.23 2.93 1.19
CA TRP A 38 -27.14 1.80 0.90
C TRP A 38 -26.69 0.91 -0.27
N TRP A 39 -25.82 1.43 -1.15
CA TRP A 39 -25.37 0.76 -2.37
C TRP A 39 -23.99 0.08 -2.23
N ASP A 40 -23.30 0.25 -1.09
CA ASP A 40 -21.93 -0.22 -0.87
C ASP A 40 -21.73 -1.70 -1.17
N ASN A 41 -22.56 -2.54 -0.53
CA ASN A 41 -22.46 -3.98 -0.66
C ASN A 41 -22.74 -4.43 -2.09
N LYS A 42 -23.63 -3.73 -2.81
CA LYS A 42 -23.95 -4.09 -4.18
C LYS A 42 -22.80 -3.77 -5.13
N ALA A 43 -22.16 -2.61 -4.96
CA ALA A 43 -20.96 -2.26 -5.72
C ALA A 43 -19.82 -3.26 -5.46
N LEU A 44 -19.57 -3.60 -4.18
CA LEU A 44 -18.55 -4.58 -3.81
C LEU A 44 -18.82 -5.97 -4.43
N GLU A 45 -20.05 -6.47 -4.31
CA GLU A 45 -20.46 -7.77 -4.90
C GLU A 45 -20.14 -7.80 -6.41
N ILE A 46 -20.48 -6.73 -7.14
CA ILE A 46 -20.18 -6.63 -8.57
C ILE A 46 -18.67 -6.63 -8.83
N ALA A 47 -17.88 -5.90 -8.03
CA ALA A 47 -16.42 -5.90 -8.17
C ALA A 47 -15.81 -7.30 -7.94
N GLU A 48 -16.34 -8.04 -6.96
CA GLU A 48 -15.95 -9.43 -6.68
C GLU A 48 -16.34 -10.38 -7.82
N GLU A 49 -17.51 -10.22 -8.45
CA GLU A 49 -17.87 -10.97 -9.65
C GLU A 49 -16.94 -10.67 -10.82
N VAL A 50 -16.60 -9.40 -11.03
CA VAL A 50 -15.75 -8.96 -12.13
C VAL A 50 -14.34 -9.49 -11.97
N ILE A 51 -13.76 -9.47 -10.76
CA ILE A 51 -12.39 -9.98 -10.55
C ILE A 51 -12.29 -11.48 -10.85
N LEU A 52 -13.36 -12.25 -10.61
CA LEU A 52 -13.41 -13.68 -10.94
C LEU A 52 -13.33 -13.96 -12.45
N SER A 53 -13.69 -12.99 -13.31
CA SER A 53 -13.60 -13.13 -14.77
C SER A 53 -12.17 -13.03 -15.33
N PHE A 54 -11.17 -12.74 -14.49
CA PHE A 54 -9.76 -12.60 -14.88
C PHE A 54 -8.91 -13.84 -14.55
N ASP A 55 -9.52 -15.02 -14.50
CA ASP A 55 -8.87 -16.32 -14.33
C ASP A 55 -7.90 -16.42 -13.13
N GLY A 56 -8.13 -15.60 -12.10
CA GLY A 56 -7.29 -15.52 -10.90
C GLY A 56 -5.93 -14.84 -11.10
N ASP A 57 -5.63 -14.27 -12.26
CA ASP A 57 -4.38 -13.52 -12.48
C ASP A 57 -4.43 -12.12 -11.84
N LEU A 58 -5.62 -11.52 -11.80
CA LEU A 58 -5.89 -10.28 -11.07
C LEU A 58 -6.55 -10.57 -9.72
N LYS A 59 -6.21 -9.73 -8.74
CA LYS A 59 -6.83 -9.73 -7.42
C LYS A 59 -7.16 -8.31 -6.99
N MET A 60 -8.27 -8.14 -6.29
CA MET A 60 -8.60 -6.90 -5.61
C MET A 60 -7.74 -6.77 -4.34
N TYR A 61 -6.86 -5.78 -4.32
CA TYR A 61 -6.02 -5.42 -3.17
C TYR A 61 -6.80 -4.55 -2.19
N ALA A 62 -7.50 -3.54 -2.70
CA ALA A 62 -8.33 -2.65 -1.91
C ALA A 62 -9.63 -2.28 -2.64
N PHE A 63 -10.68 -2.07 -1.87
CA PHE A 63 -11.95 -1.55 -2.34
C PHE A 63 -12.43 -0.49 -1.36
N LYS A 64 -12.83 0.67 -1.89
CA LYS A 64 -13.35 1.75 -1.07
C LYS A 64 -14.52 2.43 -1.75
N THR A 65 -15.55 2.74 -0.98
CA THR A 65 -16.63 3.63 -1.42
C THR A 65 -16.56 4.92 -0.62
N LEU A 66 -17.03 5.99 -1.23
CA LEU A 66 -17.06 7.32 -0.65
C LEU A 66 -18.48 7.91 -0.69
N PRO A 67 -18.87 8.76 0.27
CA PRO A 67 -20.20 9.37 0.30
C PRO A 67 -20.54 10.23 -0.94
N ASN A 68 -19.54 10.64 -1.71
CA ASN A 68 -19.68 11.45 -2.93
C ASN A 68 -19.92 10.63 -4.20
N PHE A 69 -20.45 9.40 -4.07
CA PHE A 69 -20.71 8.49 -5.20
C PHE A 69 -19.44 8.01 -5.93
N THR A 70 -18.29 8.02 -5.26
CA THR A 70 -17.04 7.48 -5.83
C THR A 70 -16.75 6.07 -5.33
N ILE A 71 -16.33 5.21 -6.25
CA ILE A 71 -15.76 3.89 -5.98
C ILE A 71 -14.28 3.93 -6.35
N GLN A 72 -13.43 3.51 -5.42
CA GLN A 72 -11.99 3.35 -5.62
C GLN A 72 -11.63 1.86 -5.51
N VAL A 73 -10.98 1.33 -6.54
CA VAL A 73 -10.50 -0.05 -6.58
C VAL A 73 -9.01 -0.07 -6.82
N ARG A 74 -8.28 -0.81 -6.00
CA ARG A 74 -6.87 -1.12 -6.23
C ARG A 74 -6.74 -2.58 -6.61
N ILE A 75 -6.24 -2.86 -7.80
CA ILE A 75 -6.03 -4.22 -8.31
C ILE A 75 -4.54 -4.54 -8.37
N GLU A 76 -4.21 -5.79 -8.07
CA GLU A 76 -2.86 -6.32 -8.20
C GLU A 76 -2.83 -7.52 -9.15
N LYS A 77 -1.68 -7.71 -9.81
CA LYS A 77 -1.43 -8.84 -10.69
C LYS A 77 -0.58 -9.88 -9.98
N LEU A 78 -1.10 -11.09 -9.81
CA LEU A 78 -0.47 -12.14 -9.02
C LEU A 78 0.70 -12.81 -9.76
N SER A 79 0.62 -12.92 -11.09
CA SER A 79 1.75 -13.37 -11.92
C SER A 79 2.94 -12.40 -11.92
N ASN A 80 2.72 -11.13 -11.56
CA ASN A 80 3.78 -10.15 -11.42
C ASN A 80 4.37 -10.16 -9.99
N ARG A 81 5.68 -10.36 -9.89
CA ARG A 81 6.42 -10.29 -8.63
C ARG A 81 6.20 -8.97 -7.90
N SER A 82 6.18 -7.84 -8.63
CA SER A 82 5.93 -6.53 -8.03
C SER A 82 4.46 -6.30 -7.71
N GLY A 83 3.54 -7.16 -8.15
CA GLY A 83 2.09 -6.98 -8.00
C GLY A 83 1.48 -5.89 -8.84
N SER A 84 2.27 -5.17 -9.63
CA SER A 84 1.74 -4.10 -10.47
C SER A 84 0.98 -4.68 -11.67
N PRO A 85 -0.30 -4.32 -11.87
CA PRO A 85 -1.00 -4.57 -13.12
C PRO A 85 -0.39 -3.71 -14.25
N SER A 86 -0.57 -4.14 -15.49
CA SER A 86 -0.32 -3.31 -16.68
C SER A 86 -1.43 -2.27 -16.88
N MET A 87 -1.23 -1.33 -17.81
CA MET A 87 -2.29 -0.37 -18.16
C MET A 87 -3.47 -1.11 -18.79
N GLU A 88 -3.19 -2.12 -19.61
CA GLU A 88 -4.19 -2.96 -20.27
C GLU A 88 -5.03 -3.74 -19.25
N ASP A 89 -4.42 -4.25 -18.18
CA ASP A 89 -5.14 -4.91 -17.08
C ASP A 89 -6.10 -3.92 -16.37
N ILE A 90 -5.64 -2.70 -16.09
CA ILE A 90 -6.44 -1.64 -15.45
C ILE A 90 -7.60 -1.25 -16.35
N GLU A 91 -7.37 -1.00 -17.64
CA GLU A 91 -8.42 -0.65 -18.60
C GLU A 91 -9.43 -1.77 -18.77
N ALA A 92 -8.98 -3.02 -18.86
CA ALA A 92 -9.86 -4.17 -18.98
C ALA A 92 -10.77 -4.31 -17.76
N PHE A 93 -10.21 -4.24 -16.54
CA PHE A 93 -11.00 -4.28 -15.31
C PHE A 93 -11.97 -3.11 -15.23
N SER A 94 -11.50 -1.88 -15.50
CA SER A 94 -12.31 -0.66 -15.42
C SER A 94 -13.52 -0.72 -16.35
N ARG A 95 -13.32 -1.16 -17.59
CA ARG A 95 -14.39 -1.27 -18.59
C ARG A 95 -15.42 -2.33 -18.20
N THR A 96 -14.98 -3.52 -17.78
CA THR A 96 -15.89 -4.60 -17.38
C THR A 96 -16.67 -4.21 -16.13
N TYR A 97 -16.01 -3.63 -15.14
CA TYR A 97 -16.68 -3.22 -13.91
C TYR A 97 -17.68 -2.09 -14.15
N ARG A 98 -17.30 -1.07 -14.94
CA ARG A 98 -18.20 0.01 -15.33
C ARG A 98 -19.46 -0.51 -16.03
N ALA A 99 -19.33 -1.41 -17.01
CA ALA A 99 -20.49 -1.97 -17.70
C ALA A 99 -21.47 -2.66 -16.74
N ARG A 100 -20.96 -3.40 -15.75
CA ARG A 100 -21.79 -4.07 -14.73
C ARG A 100 -22.43 -3.10 -13.75
N LEU A 101 -21.75 -2.00 -13.41
CA LEU A 101 -22.33 -0.91 -12.62
C LEU A 101 -23.47 -0.23 -13.39
N ASP A 102 -23.29 0.05 -14.68
CA ASP A 102 -24.32 0.68 -15.53
C ASP A 102 -25.58 -0.19 -15.64
N GLU A 103 -25.42 -1.52 -15.76
CA GLU A 103 -26.54 -2.48 -15.72
C GLU A 103 -27.30 -2.43 -14.38
N ALA A 104 -26.56 -2.36 -13.27
CA ALA A 104 -27.14 -2.30 -11.92
C ALA A 104 -27.80 -0.95 -11.62
N GLU A 105 -27.29 0.15 -12.20
CA GLU A 105 -27.91 1.48 -12.19
C GLU A 105 -29.25 1.46 -12.93
N LEU A 106 -29.30 0.91 -14.15
CA LEU A 106 -30.54 0.74 -14.92
C LEU A 106 -31.59 -0.10 -14.18
N ALA A 107 -31.14 -1.12 -13.44
CA ALA A 107 -31.98 -1.93 -12.57
C ALA A 107 -32.40 -1.23 -11.26
N LYS A 108 -31.98 0.04 -11.05
CA LYS A 108 -32.23 0.84 -9.84
C LYS A 108 -31.69 0.21 -8.55
N SER A 109 -30.65 -0.62 -8.70
CA SER A 109 -29.95 -1.26 -7.57
C SER A 109 -28.69 -0.51 -7.14
N LEU A 110 -28.29 0.50 -7.92
CA LEU A 110 -27.25 1.47 -7.62
C LEU A 110 -27.76 2.89 -7.92
N PRO A 111 -27.16 3.93 -7.31
CA PRO A 111 -27.46 5.32 -7.65
C PRO A 111 -26.90 5.70 -9.02
N GLU A 112 -27.49 6.73 -9.62
CA GLU A 112 -26.98 7.33 -10.85
C GLU A 112 -25.68 8.12 -10.62
N ASN A 113 -24.85 8.22 -11.66
CA ASN A 113 -23.63 9.04 -11.71
C ASN A 113 -22.50 8.59 -10.76
N LEU A 114 -22.31 7.28 -10.58
CA LEU A 114 -21.15 6.77 -9.85
C LEU A 114 -19.81 7.10 -10.56
N SER A 115 -18.84 7.63 -9.83
CA SER A 115 -17.46 7.76 -10.29
C SER A 115 -16.67 6.48 -9.99
N LEU A 116 -15.77 6.08 -10.90
CA LEU A 116 -14.95 4.88 -10.74
C LEU A 116 -13.48 5.23 -10.96
N GLU A 117 -12.66 4.92 -9.96
CA GLU A 117 -11.21 5.06 -10.00
C GLU A 117 -10.57 3.68 -9.82
N VAL A 118 -9.77 3.25 -10.78
CA VAL A 118 -9.04 1.97 -10.72
C VAL A 118 -7.54 2.25 -10.80
N SER A 119 -6.79 1.69 -9.86
CA SER A 119 -5.35 1.90 -9.78
C SER A 119 -4.62 0.67 -9.25
N SER A 120 -3.29 0.75 -9.16
CA SER A 120 -2.47 -0.26 -8.48
C SER A 120 -2.22 0.11 -7.00
N PRO A 121 -1.82 -0.85 -6.15
CA PRO A 121 -1.45 -0.55 -4.75
C PRO A 121 -0.26 0.39 -4.60
N GLY A 122 0.61 0.51 -5.61
CA GLY A 122 1.81 1.35 -5.54
C GLY A 122 2.83 0.90 -4.48
N VAL A 123 3.65 1.85 -4.01
CA VAL A 123 4.66 1.65 -2.95
C VAL A 123 4.08 1.81 -1.54
N GLU A 124 2.95 2.49 -1.42
CA GLU A 124 2.24 2.70 -0.15
C GLU A 124 1.59 1.42 0.40
N ARG A 125 1.64 0.32 -0.36
CA ARG A 125 1.08 -0.95 0.07
C ARG A 125 1.68 -1.42 1.40
N ILE A 126 0.83 -1.92 2.29
CA ILE A 126 1.26 -2.70 3.45
C ILE A 126 1.64 -4.11 2.98
N VAL A 127 2.77 -4.61 3.47
CA VAL A 127 3.21 -6.00 3.31
C VAL A 127 2.59 -6.83 4.43
N ARG A 128 1.73 -7.77 4.08
CA ARG A 128 1.10 -8.68 5.06
C ARG A 128 2.11 -9.68 5.59
N VAL A 129 2.43 -9.57 6.86
CA VAL A 129 3.33 -10.50 7.55
C VAL A 129 2.54 -11.73 8.05
N PRO A 130 3.04 -12.97 7.84
CA PRO A 130 4.23 -13.35 7.06
C PRO A 130 3.97 -13.56 5.56
N HIS A 131 2.70 -13.61 5.14
CA HIS A 131 2.24 -14.11 3.84
C HIS A 131 2.91 -13.47 2.61
N GLU A 132 3.29 -12.20 2.68
CA GLU A 132 3.87 -11.45 1.56
C GLU A 132 5.37 -11.19 1.72
N LEU A 133 5.98 -11.63 2.82
CA LEU A 133 7.41 -11.44 3.07
C LEU A 133 8.27 -12.11 1.99
N ASP A 134 7.96 -13.35 1.60
CA ASP A 134 8.74 -14.05 0.58
C ASP A 134 8.67 -13.34 -0.79
N ARG A 135 7.48 -12.85 -1.16
CA ARG A 135 7.24 -12.12 -2.41
C ARG A 135 8.15 -10.89 -2.52
N PHE A 136 8.30 -10.15 -1.41
CA PHE A 136 9.01 -8.87 -1.37
C PHE A 136 10.40 -8.93 -0.71
N LYS A 137 10.94 -10.11 -0.39
CA LYS A 137 12.19 -10.29 0.38
C LYS A 137 13.42 -9.53 -0.15
N ASP A 138 13.50 -9.33 -1.47
CA ASP A 138 14.62 -8.64 -2.11
C ASP A 138 14.48 -7.11 -2.10
N ARG A 139 13.35 -6.57 -1.63
CA ARG A 139 13.07 -5.14 -1.61
C ARG A 139 13.38 -4.54 -0.24
N PRO A 140 13.96 -3.34 -0.19
CA PRO A 140 13.97 -2.54 1.03
C PRO A 140 12.54 -2.26 1.50
N MET A 141 12.28 -2.43 2.79
CA MET A 141 11.01 -2.18 3.44
C MET A 141 11.18 -1.15 4.54
N TYR A 142 10.23 -0.24 4.65
CA TYR A 142 10.08 0.59 5.83
C TYR A 142 9.30 -0.21 6.87
N VAL A 143 9.85 -0.31 8.08
CA VAL A 143 9.28 -1.10 9.18
C VAL A 143 9.12 -0.20 10.40
N LYS A 144 7.91 -0.14 10.96
CA LYS A 144 7.63 0.36 12.32
C LYS A 144 7.38 -0.82 13.24
N TYR A 145 7.99 -0.80 14.42
CA TYR A 145 7.90 -1.87 15.39
C TYR A 145 8.01 -1.36 16.82
N PHE A 146 7.46 -2.12 17.75
CA PHE A 146 7.69 -1.93 19.17
C PHE A 146 8.92 -2.71 19.63
N SER A 147 9.71 -2.11 20.51
CA SER A 147 10.81 -2.79 21.21
C SER A 147 10.76 -2.45 22.69
N GLU A 148 11.09 -3.44 23.51
CA GLU A 148 11.22 -3.27 24.96
C GLU A 148 12.67 -2.93 25.32
N THR A 149 12.84 -1.88 26.12
CA THR A 149 14.17 -1.48 26.59
C THR A 149 14.56 -2.38 27.76
N ALA A 150 15.67 -3.13 27.61
CA ALA A 150 16.11 -4.11 28.61
C ALA A 150 16.36 -3.53 30.02
N GLU A 151 16.63 -2.23 30.14
CA GLU A 151 16.96 -1.56 31.40
C GLU A 151 15.73 -1.07 32.17
N THR A 152 14.64 -0.75 31.48
CA THR A 152 13.47 -0.07 32.07
C THR A 152 12.14 -0.79 31.83
N GLY A 153 12.11 -1.80 30.96
CA GLY A 153 10.88 -2.44 30.50
C GLY A 153 9.97 -1.51 29.68
N LEU A 154 10.46 -0.31 29.32
CA LEU A 154 9.68 0.64 28.55
C LEU A 154 9.57 0.19 27.10
N ILE A 155 8.33 0.09 26.63
CA ILE A 155 8.00 -0.15 25.23
C ILE A 155 8.18 1.16 24.47
N SER A 156 9.03 1.14 23.46
CA SER A 156 9.27 2.27 22.55
C SER A 156 8.91 1.87 21.12
N GLU A 157 8.25 2.78 20.41
CA GLU A 157 8.07 2.66 18.97
C GLU A 157 9.35 3.07 18.25
N ASN A 158 9.79 2.23 17.32
CA ASN A 158 10.98 2.43 16.51
C ASN A 158 10.65 2.21 15.04
N ASP A 159 11.43 2.83 14.16
CA ASP A 159 11.29 2.66 12.73
C ASP A 159 12.63 2.61 11.98
N GLY A 160 12.57 2.16 10.74
CA GLY A 160 13.73 2.18 9.85
C GLY A 160 13.48 1.51 8.51
N VAL A 161 14.45 1.68 7.60
CA VAL A 161 14.44 1.02 6.30
C VAL A 161 15.37 -0.18 6.34
N PHE A 162 14.81 -1.38 6.19
CA PHE A 162 15.52 -2.64 6.33
C PHE A 162 15.37 -3.50 5.08
N ARG A 163 16.30 -4.44 4.91
CA ARG A 163 16.12 -5.59 4.02
C ARG A 163 15.80 -6.80 4.89
N LEU A 164 14.92 -7.67 4.43
CA LEU A 164 14.64 -8.94 5.10
C LEU A 164 15.86 -9.88 4.95
N VAL A 165 16.37 -10.43 6.05
CA VAL A 165 17.43 -11.47 6.05
C VAL A 165 16.78 -12.84 5.98
N SER A 166 15.84 -13.08 6.90
CA SER A 166 15.11 -14.33 7.04
C SER A 166 13.84 -14.06 7.84
N PHE A 167 12.89 -14.99 7.76
CA PHE A 167 11.73 -15.03 8.64
C PHE A 167 11.39 -16.49 8.91
N ASP A 168 10.74 -16.74 10.03
CA ASP A 168 10.37 -18.07 10.47
C ASP A 168 8.93 -18.03 10.99
N VAL A 169 8.08 -18.86 10.39
CA VAL A 169 6.64 -18.91 10.68
C VAL A 169 6.36 -19.66 11.97
N GLU A 170 7.21 -20.61 12.36
CA GLU A 170 7.08 -21.38 13.59
C GLU A 170 7.44 -20.54 14.82
N THR A 171 8.58 -19.86 14.76
CA THR A 171 9.03 -18.93 15.82
C THR A 171 8.40 -17.54 15.72
N LYS A 172 7.63 -17.28 14.65
CA LYS A 172 6.94 -16.01 14.36
C LYS A 172 7.87 -14.80 14.45
N CYS A 173 9.05 -14.91 13.87
CA CYS A 173 10.07 -13.87 13.96
C CYS A 173 10.64 -13.51 12.59
N CYS A 174 10.96 -12.23 12.42
CA CYS A 174 11.74 -11.70 11.30
C CYS A 174 13.15 -11.34 11.76
N VAL A 175 14.13 -11.58 10.89
CA VAL A 175 15.48 -11.06 11.00
C VAL A 175 15.66 -10.01 9.90
N TRP A 176 15.99 -8.80 10.32
CA TRP A 176 16.21 -7.65 9.46
C TRP A 176 17.68 -7.27 9.46
N GLY A 177 18.14 -6.60 8.40
CA GLY A 177 19.37 -5.81 8.46
C GLY A 177 19.23 -4.51 7.69
N LEU A 178 20.20 -3.61 7.83
CA LEU A 178 20.11 -2.30 7.19
C LEU A 178 20.07 -2.43 5.67
N ALA A 179 19.06 -1.80 5.06
CA ALA A 179 18.99 -1.67 3.62
C ALA A 179 20.06 -0.68 3.12
N ASP A 180 20.67 -0.98 1.97
CA ASP A 180 21.70 -0.14 1.36
C ASP A 180 21.06 1.00 0.54
N VAL A 181 20.34 1.90 1.24
CA VAL A 181 19.58 3.03 0.68
C VAL A 181 20.12 4.39 1.16
N ARG A 182 19.80 5.48 0.45
CA ARG A 182 20.34 6.83 0.72
C ARG A 182 20.14 7.26 2.19
N ILE A 183 18.93 7.11 2.72
CA ILE A 183 18.59 7.49 4.11
C ILE A 183 19.45 6.77 5.16
N ASN A 184 19.83 5.52 4.92
CA ASN A 184 20.71 4.76 5.82
C ASN A 184 22.19 5.09 5.62
N ARG A 185 22.60 5.44 4.39
CA ARG A 185 23.97 5.88 4.07
C ARG A 185 24.28 7.25 4.63
N GLU A 186 23.34 8.19 4.55
CA GLU A 186 23.53 9.57 5.01
C GLU A 186 23.83 9.66 6.51
N LYS A 187 23.32 8.71 7.32
CA LYS A 187 23.71 8.56 8.73
C LYS A 187 25.20 8.30 8.95
N ALA A 188 25.93 7.81 7.93
CA ALA A 188 27.38 7.60 7.93
C ALA A 188 28.18 8.65 7.12
N GLY A 189 27.49 9.63 6.51
CA GLY A 189 28.04 10.67 5.64
C GLY A 189 27.58 10.54 4.19
N LYS A 190 27.23 11.68 3.56
CA LYS A 190 26.71 11.74 2.18
C LYS A 190 27.57 10.94 1.19
N GLY A 191 26.94 10.05 0.43
CA GLY A 191 27.59 9.26 -0.62
C GLY A 191 28.44 8.08 -0.16
N ARG A 192 28.63 7.85 1.15
CA ARG A 192 29.41 6.71 1.65
C ARG A 192 28.56 5.42 1.63
N PRO A 193 29.10 4.29 1.12
CA PRO A 193 28.46 2.98 1.30
C PRO A 193 28.34 2.61 2.78
N LEU A 194 27.44 1.66 3.11
CA LEU A 194 27.36 1.10 4.45
C LEU A 194 28.69 0.47 4.87
N SER A 195 29.13 0.80 6.10
CA SER A 195 30.31 0.21 6.74
C SER A 195 30.12 -1.29 6.98
N LYS A 196 31.24 -2.02 7.21
CA LYS A 196 31.21 -3.45 7.54
C LYS A 196 30.30 -3.74 8.74
N LYS A 197 30.38 -2.92 9.80
CA LYS A 197 29.53 -3.04 11.00
C LYS A 197 28.04 -2.87 10.66
N GLN A 198 27.69 -1.89 9.83
CA GLN A 198 26.30 -1.67 9.41
C GLN A 198 25.76 -2.82 8.54
N ARG A 199 26.58 -3.39 7.65
CA ARG A 199 26.18 -4.53 6.80
C ARG A 199 25.91 -5.80 7.60
N GLN A 200 26.63 -5.97 8.72
CA GLN A 200 26.49 -7.12 9.63
C GLN A 200 25.44 -6.89 10.72
N TRP A 201 24.96 -5.66 10.90
CA TRP A 201 23.94 -5.36 11.89
C TRP A 201 22.64 -6.10 11.57
N GLN A 202 22.02 -6.64 12.61
CA GLN A 202 20.76 -7.36 12.53
C GLN A 202 19.80 -6.90 13.62
N LEU A 203 18.50 -6.98 13.31
CA LEU A 203 17.40 -6.75 14.22
C LEU A 203 16.45 -7.94 14.15
N ASN A 204 16.11 -8.49 15.31
CA ASN A 204 15.09 -9.53 15.43
C ASN A 204 13.79 -8.88 15.91
N THR A 205 12.68 -9.15 15.22
CA THR A 205 11.36 -8.70 15.64
C THR A 205 10.36 -9.86 15.60
N PRO A 206 9.66 -10.15 16.70
CA PRO A 206 8.44 -10.94 16.66
C PRO A 206 7.41 -10.35 15.68
N PHE A 207 6.57 -11.18 15.07
CA PHE A 207 5.55 -10.70 14.12
C PHE A 207 4.53 -9.76 14.78
N ASP A 208 4.20 -9.99 16.05
CA ASP A 208 3.26 -9.17 16.82
C ASP A 208 3.85 -7.83 17.27
N SER A 209 5.17 -7.67 17.25
CA SER A 209 5.83 -6.39 17.52
C SER A 209 5.85 -5.46 16.31
N LEU A 210 5.59 -5.97 15.10
CA LEU A 210 5.55 -5.19 13.86
C LEU A 210 4.23 -4.41 13.78
N ARG A 211 4.31 -3.07 13.82
CA ARG A 211 3.15 -2.19 13.64
C ARG A 211 2.84 -1.94 12.17
N LEU A 212 3.88 -1.79 11.35
CA LEU A 212 3.74 -1.49 9.92
C LEU A 212 4.94 -2.03 9.16
N VAL A 213 4.69 -2.70 8.03
CA VAL A 213 5.70 -3.02 7.02
C VAL A 213 5.16 -2.54 5.69
N ARG A 214 5.90 -1.68 4.99
CA ARG A 214 5.58 -1.23 3.63
C ARG A 214 6.82 -1.22 2.75
N LEU A 215 6.62 -1.20 1.43
CA LEU A 215 7.74 -1.10 0.50
C LEU A 215 8.38 0.29 0.61
N ASN A 216 9.71 0.35 0.68
CA ASN A 216 10.40 1.64 0.70
C ASN A 216 10.54 2.19 -0.74
N ASN A 217 10.24 3.47 -0.91
CA ASN A 217 10.50 4.19 -2.16
C ASN A 217 12.00 4.56 -2.25
N PRO A 218 12.72 4.25 -3.36
CA PRO A 218 14.13 4.59 -3.53
C PRO A 218 14.44 6.09 -3.43
#